data_AF-A0A6N4SPQ9-F1
#
_entry.id   AF-A0A6N4SPQ9-F1
#
_cell.length_a   1.000
_cell.length_b   1.000
_cell.length_c   1.000
_cell.angle_alpha   90.00
_cell.angle_beta   90.00
_cell.angle_gamma   90.00
#
_symmetry.space_group_name_H-M   'P 1'
#
loop_
_entity.id
_entity.type
_entity.pdbx_description
1 polymer ?
#
loop_
_entity_poly.entity_id
_entity_poly.type
_entity_poly.pdbx_seq_one_letter_code
_entity_poly.pdbx_strand_id
1 'polypeptide(L)'
;MITCFEAWTSMIDPTNGIEDIYFLYRSVNEITEYGGIQTKTNGTKWFVRCDYIHDDVLMLASKKAYNAFLKLLNRNFGREGMGVIATYESE
;
A
#
# COMPACT_ATOMS: atom_id res chain seq x y z
N MET A 1 10.25 13.10 -10.29
CA MET A 1 9.48 12.00 -10.90
C MET A 1 8.72 11.34 -9.75
N ILE A 2 7.41 11.57 -9.67
CA ILE A 2 6.53 10.88 -8.71
C ILE A 2 6.52 9.43 -9.19
N THR A 3 7.33 8.56 -8.58
CA THR A 3 7.32 7.13 -8.92
C THR A 3 5.88 6.67 -8.73
N CYS A 4 5.27 6.27 -9.84
CA CYS A 4 3.83 6.30 -10.03
C CYS A 4 3.20 5.18 -9.20
N PHE A 5 2.75 5.50 -7.98
CA PHE A 5 2.08 4.52 -7.10
C PHE A 5 0.96 3.79 -7.84
N GLU A 6 0.26 4.51 -8.71
CA GLU A 6 -0.76 3.99 -9.60
C GLU A 6 -0.22 2.90 -10.53
N ALA A 7 0.97 3.08 -11.11
CA ALA A 7 1.62 2.07 -11.95
C ALA A 7 2.12 0.87 -11.14
N TRP A 8 2.59 1.06 -9.91
CA TRP A 8 2.98 -0.08 -9.06
C TRP A 8 1.77 -0.92 -8.66
N THR A 9 0.61 -0.27 -8.41
CA THR A 9 -0.64 -0.96 -8.08
C THR A 9 -1.45 -1.42 -9.29
N SER A 10 -1.12 -1.01 -10.52
CA SER A 10 -1.92 -1.34 -11.72
C SER A 10 -1.86 -2.82 -12.10
N MET A 11 -0.87 -3.56 -11.57
CA MET A 11 -0.72 -5.00 -11.80
C MET A 11 -1.58 -5.84 -10.84
N ILE A 12 -2.19 -5.22 -9.83
CA ILE A 12 -3.07 -5.92 -8.88
C ILE A 12 -4.45 -6.03 -9.52
N ASP A 13 -4.89 -7.25 -9.83
CA ASP A 13 -6.22 -7.50 -10.40
C ASP A 13 -7.29 -7.10 -9.37
N PRO A 14 -8.12 -6.07 -9.62
CA PRO A 14 -9.15 -5.63 -8.69
C PRO A 14 -10.30 -6.65 -8.53
N THR A 15 -10.42 -7.62 -9.43
CA THR A 15 -11.51 -8.61 -9.46
C THR A 15 -11.22 -9.83 -8.59
N ASN A 16 -9.96 -10.26 -8.55
CA ASN A 16 -9.51 -11.45 -7.80
C ASN A 16 -8.47 -11.14 -6.71
N GLY A 17 -7.83 -9.97 -6.74
CA GLY A 17 -6.74 -9.56 -5.83
C GLY A 17 -7.20 -8.74 -4.63
N ILE A 18 -8.45 -8.88 -4.20
CA ILE A 18 -8.97 -8.19 -3.00
C ILE A 18 -8.13 -8.54 -1.76
N GLU A 19 -7.73 -9.80 -1.61
CA GLU A 19 -6.84 -10.25 -0.53
C GLU A 19 -5.46 -9.62 -0.63
N ASP A 20 -4.89 -9.51 -1.84
CA ASP A 20 -3.59 -8.88 -2.06
C ASP A 20 -3.60 -7.39 -1.69
N ILE A 21 -4.69 -6.69 -2.01
CA ILE A 21 -4.84 -5.29 -1.57
C ILE A 21 -4.98 -5.20 -0.05
N TYR A 22 -5.73 -6.10 0.57
CA TYR A 22 -5.85 -6.14 2.02
C TYR A 22 -4.48 -6.39 2.67
N PHE A 23 -3.71 -7.37 2.19
CA PHE A 23 -2.36 -7.64 2.65
C PHE A 23 -1.41 -6.47 2.42
N LEU A 24 -1.52 -5.79 1.27
CA LEU A 24 -0.73 -4.60 0.97
C LEU A 24 -1.03 -3.48 1.95
N TYR A 25 -2.31 -3.18 2.17
CA TYR A 25 -2.72 -2.15 3.11
C TYR A 25 -2.26 -2.46 4.53
N ARG A 26 -2.47 -3.69 5.00
CA ARG A 26 -2.08 -4.13 6.35
C ARG A 26 -0.57 -4.11 6.52
N SER A 27 0.17 -4.64 5.55
CA SER A 27 1.64 -4.62 5.53
C SER A 27 2.15 -3.19 5.67
N VAL A 28 1.63 -2.26 4.87
CA VAL A 28 2.09 -0.86 4.86
C VAL A 28 1.69 -0.14 6.15
N ASN A 29 0.44 -0.28 6.59
CA ASN A 29 -0.11 0.41 7.75
C ASN A 29 0.53 -0.05 9.07
N GLU A 30 0.78 -1.36 9.19
CA GLU A 30 1.37 -1.96 10.40
C GLU A 30 2.89 -2.12 10.30
N ILE A 31 3.48 -1.81 9.14
CA ILE A 31 4.92 -1.94 8.86
C ILE A 31 5.39 -3.37 9.18
N THR A 32 4.70 -4.34 8.60
CA THR A 32 4.90 -5.77 8.86
C THR A 32 4.79 -6.59 7.57
N GLU A 33 5.01 -7.90 7.66
CA GLU A 33 4.76 -8.83 6.57
C GLU A 33 3.34 -9.39 6.64
N TYR A 34 2.62 -9.35 5.51
CA TYR A 34 1.33 -10.02 5.33
C TYR A 34 1.28 -10.63 3.93
N GLY A 35 0.93 -11.91 3.84
CA GLY A 35 0.69 -12.58 2.54
C GLY A 35 1.87 -12.53 1.56
N GLY A 36 3.12 -12.41 2.03
CA GLY A 36 4.30 -12.25 1.18
C GLY A 36 4.60 -10.80 0.74
N ILE A 37 3.81 -9.83 1.21
CA ILE A 37 4.07 -8.40 1.06
C ILE A 37 4.81 -7.90 2.30
N GLN A 38 5.98 -7.30 2.10
CA GLN A 38 6.85 -6.81 3.17
C GLN A 38 6.95 -5.29 3.13
N THR A 39 6.71 -4.65 4.27
CA THR A 39 6.99 -3.23 4.47
C THR A 39 8.07 -3.05 5.53
N LYS A 40 9.13 -2.30 5.19
CA LYS A 40 10.18 -1.89 6.14
C LYS A 40 10.30 -0.38 6.18
N THR A 41 10.74 0.16 7.31
CA THR A 41 11.02 1.60 7.46
C THR A 41 12.38 1.84 8.10
N ASN A 42 12.97 2.99 7.78
CA ASN A 42 14.12 3.54 8.50
C ASN A 42 13.78 4.83 9.28
N GLY A 43 12.48 5.08 9.52
CA GLY A 43 11.96 6.26 10.20
C GLY A 43 11.67 7.46 9.29
N THR A 44 12.29 7.54 8.10
CA THR A 44 12.05 8.64 7.14
C THR A 44 11.44 8.16 5.82
N LYS A 45 11.69 6.91 5.47
CA LYS A 45 11.23 6.26 4.24
C LYS A 45 10.60 4.91 4.56
N TRP A 46 9.70 4.48 3.68
CA TRP A 46 9.12 3.13 3.71
C TRP A 46 9.46 2.42 2.41
N PHE A 47 9.72 1.13 2.52
CA PHE A 47 10.10 0.26 1.42
C PHE A 47 9.10 -0.89 1.40
N VAL A 48 8.32 -0.98 0.32
CA VAL A 48 7.30 -2.00 0.12
C VAL A 48 7.80 -2.94 -0.96
N ARG A 49 7.81 -4.24 -0.65
CA ARG A 49 8.26 -5.30 -1.56
C ARG A 49 7.19 -6.37 -1.66
N CYS A 50 6.92 -6.84 -2.86
CA CYS A 50 6.02 -7.96 -3.10
C CYS A 50 6.49 -8.75 -4.33
N ASP A 51 7.22 -9.84 -4.09
CA ASP A 51 7.90 -10.60 -5.16
C ASP A 51 6.93 -11.28 -6.16
N TYR A 52 5.63 -11.35 -5.86
CA TYR A 52 4.63 -11.94 -6.75
C TYR A 52 3.73 -10.92 -7.47
N ILE A 53 3.77 -9.65 -7.06
CA ILE A 53 3.08 -8.53 -7.74
C ILE A 53 4.07 -7.73 -8.58
N HIS A 54 5.28 -7.51 -8.06
CA HIS A 54 6.31 -6.72 -8.74
C HIS A 54 7.72 -7.07 -8.23
N ASP A 55 8.67 -7.26 -9.14
CA ASP A 55 10.07 -7.53 -8.79
C ASP A 55 10.79 -6.30 -8.17
N ASP A 56 10.16 -5.12 -8.17
CA ASP A 56 10.76 -3.87 -7.71
C ASP A 56 10.23 -3.46 -6.33
N VAL A 57 11.12 -2.84 -5.55
CA VAL A 57 10.78 -2.25 -4.26
C VAL A 57 10.19 -0.85 -4.46
N LEU A 58 8.95 -0.66 -4.01
CA LEU A 58 8.33 0.66 -3.95
C LEU A 58 8.89 1.44 -2.76
N MET A 59 9.56 2.56 -3.03
CA MET A 59 10.04 3.48 -2.00
C MET A 59 9.08 4.66 -1.80
N LEU A 60 8.51 4.77 -0.61
CA LEU A 60 7.73 5.92 -0.16
C LEU A 60 8.70 6.89 0.55
N ALA A 61 9.13 7.91 -0.18
CA ALA A 61 10.27 8.76 0.20
C ALA A 61 10.00 9.77 1.34
N SER A 62 8.77 9.85 1.85
CA SER A 62 8.39 10.76 2.93
C SER A 62 7.08 10.33 3.58
N LYS A 63 6.76 10.88 4.76
CA LYS A 63 5.46 10.66 5.41
C LYS A 63 4.28 11.10 4.52
N LYS A 64 4.47 12.17 3.73
CA LYS A 64 3.47 12.62 2.75
C LYS A 64 3.23 11.58 1.66
N ALA A 65 4.29 10.98 1.11
CA ALA A 65 4.18 9.89 0.13
C ALA A 65 3.50 8.66 0.74
N TYR A 66 3.86 8.29 1.98
CA TYR A 66 3.24 7.20 2.73
C TYR A 66 1.73 7.41 2.91
N ASN A 67 1.33 8.58 3.40
CA ASN A 67 -0.09 8.90 3.59
C ASN A 67 -0.84 8.94 2.25
N ALA A 68 -0.23 9.46 1.18
CA ALA A 68 -0.83 9.47 -0.15
C ALA A 68 -1.04 8.06 -0.70
N PHE A 69 -0.11 7.14 -0.45
CA PHE A 69 -0.23 5.75 -0.85
C PHE A 69 -1.38 5.03 -0.14
N LEU A 70 -1.49 5.16 1.19
CA LEU A 70 -2.63 4.62 1.94
C LEU A 70 -3.97 5.20 1.48
N LYS A 71 -4.02 6.50 1.19
CA LYS A 71 -5.22 7.15 0.61
C LYS A 71 -5.59 6.58 -0.75
N LEU A 72 -4.61 6.28 -1.61
CA LEU A 72 -4.83 5.65 -2.90
C LEU A 72 -5.39 4.24 -2.73
N LEU A 73 -4.82 3.43 -1.85
CA LEU A 73 -5.33 2.07 -1.57
C LEU A 73 -6.77 2.12 -1.06
N ASN A 74 -7.06 3.03 -0.14
CA ASN A 74 -8.42 3.20 0.38
C ASN A 74 -9.40 3.73 -0.69
N ARG A 75 -9.00 4.70 -1.51
CA ARG A 75 -9.86 5.25 -2.56
C ARG A 75 -10.20 4.21 -3.63
N ASN A 76 -9.21 3.44 -4.07
CA ASN A 76 -9.37 2.53 -5.21
C ASN A 76 -9.96 1.18 -4.79
N PHE A 77 -9.76 0.75 -3.54
CA PHE A 77 -10.08 -0.60 -3.10
C PHE A 77 -10.75 -0.68 -1.72
N GLY A 78 -10.93 0.45 -1.04
CA GLY A 78 -11.63 0.51 0.25
C GLY A 78 -13.06 0.01 0.11
N ARG A 79 -13.39 -1.01 0.89
CA ARG A 79 -14.75 -1.53 1.04
C ARG A 79 -15.12 -1.58 2.52
N GLU A 80 -16.38 -1.31 2.80
CA GLU A 80 -16.93 -1.45 4.15
C GLU A 80 -16.69 -2.88 4.67
N GLY A 81 -16.15 -3.01 5.89
CA GLY A 81 -15.80 -4.31 6.49
C GLY A 81 -14.39 -4.85 6.19
N MET A 82 -13.61 -4.27 5.26
CA MET A 82 -12.24 -4.74 4.99
C MET A 82 -11.15 -4.09 5.86
N GLY A 83 -11.50 -3.17 6.76
CA GLY A 83 -10.51 -2.45 7.59
C GLY A 83 -9.57 -1.52 6.81
N VAL A 84 -9.77 -1.38 5.49
CA VAL A 84 -9.03 -0.48 4.59
C VAL A 84 -9.54 0.98 4.71
N ILE A 85 -10.71 1.18 5.33
CA ILE A 85 -11.24 2.51 5.62
C ILE A 85 -10.46 3.11 6.79
N ALA A 86 -9.39 3.83 6.48
CA ALA A 86 -8.88 4.83 7.40
C ALA A 86 -9.87 5.99 7.42
N THR A 87 -10.57 6.19 8.54
CA THR A 87 -11.25 7.45 8.84
C THR A 87 -10.19 8.54 8.92
N TYR A 88 -9.93 9.21 7.80
CA TYR A 88 -9.14 10.43 7.80
C TYR A 88 -10.02 11.53 8.39
N GLU A 89 -9.94 11.73 9.70
CA GLU A 89 -10.37 13.00 10.27
C GLU A 89 -9.56 14.10 9.57
N SER A 90 -10.29 15.06 9.04
CA SER A 90 -9.74 16.16 8.25
C SER A 90 -9.10 17.15 9.22
N GLU A 91 -7.77 17.16 9.28
CA GLU A 91 -7.00 18.31 9.80
C GLU A 91 -6.55 19.20 8.63
#